data_AF-A0A6M3LXK5-F1
#
_entry.id   AF-A0A6M3LXK5-F1
#
_cell.length_a   1.000
_cell.length_b   1.000
_cell.length_c   1.000
_cell.angle_alpha   90.00
_cell.angle_beta   90.00
_cell.angle_gamma   90.00
#
_symmetry.space_group_name_H-M   'P 1'
#
loop_
_entity.id
_entity.type
_entity.pdbx_description
1 polymer ?
#
loop_
_entity_poly.entity_id
_entity_poly.type
_entity_poly.pdbx_seq_one_letter_code
_entity_poly.pdbx_strand_id
1 'polypeptide(L)'
;MNRIILQSGESPDQGNQGIVDWGTPQELFDGLDELHGPFELDAAASVVNHKCSMFYTEADDGLSQDWGGLNVFVNPPYGKKALGEWIEKGYSESTRPGTKVTMLIRASIERPCFWRWCFGIPPRYTSGPHRAIGDPARDLSVPTGTAKYIHPIDGRLKFVGPSTDGATFVALVVVFEYPGVWTPVVQYIDRHGRLLCPNFSKNSYASPGQ
;
A
#
# COMPACT_ATOMS: atom_id res chain seq x y z
N MET A 1 34.11 -3.83 -16.39
CA MET A 1 34.12 -2.54 -17.10
C MET A 1 33.76 -2.80 -18.55
N ASN A 2 32.54 -2.46 -18.97
CA ASN A 2 32.16 -2.42 -20.39
C ASN A 2 31.21 -1.23 -20.58
N ARG A 3 31.69 -0.20 -21.30
CA ARG A 3 30.92 0.93 -21.83
C ARG A 3 30.58 0.61 -23.29
N ILE A 4 29.32 0.77 -23.71
CA ILE A 4 28.91 0.83 -25.12
C ILE A 4 27.80 1.90 -25.21
N ILE A 5 28.16 3.16 -25.52
CA ILE A 5 27.98 3.88 -26.80
C ILE A 5 26.52 4.26 -27.11
N LEU A 6 26.27 5.59 -27.10
CA LEU A 6 25.10 6.28 -27.64
C LEU A 6 25.12 6.25 -29.17
N GLN A 7 23.98 5.97 -29.80
CA GLN A 7 23.62 6.53 -31.11
C GLN A 7 22.13 6.90 -31.17
N SER A 8 21.91 8.07 -31.74
CA SER A 8 20.66 8.79 -32.03
C SER A 8 19.91 8.24 -33.25
N GLY A 9 18.57 8.29 -33.24
CA GLY A 9 17.77 8.19 -34.47
C GLY A 9 16.29 7.83 -34.28
N GLU A 10 15.44 8.86 -34.24
CA GLU A 10 14.05 8.99 -34.76
C GLU A 10 12.87 8.12 -34.24
N SER A 11 11.79 8.83 -33.85
CA SER A 11 10.43 8.32 -33.54
C SER A 11 9.56 8.16 -34.80
N PRO A 12 8.46 7.40 -34.74
CA PRO A 12 7.17 8.09 -34.66
C PRO A 12 6.15 7.47 -33.68
N ASP A 13 5.35 8.40 -33.17
CA ASP A 13 4.17 8.29 -32.30
C ASP A 13 3.18 7.16 -32.64
N GLN A 14 2.92 6.25 -31.69
CA GLN A 14 1.62 5.58 -31.50
C GLN A 14 1.39 5.23 -30.02
N GLY A 15 0.39 5.87 -29.40
CA GLY A 15 -0.36 5.31 -28.27
C GLY A 15 0.02 5.83 -26.88
N ASN A 16 -0.21 7.12 -26.62
CA ASN A 16 -0.14 7.70 -25.27
C ASN A 16 -1.24 7.12 -24.35
N GLN A 17 -1.00 5.93 -23.77
CA GLN A 17 -1.57 5.60 -22.47
C GLN A 17 -0.61 6.16 -21.43
N GLY A 18 -0.94 7.33 -20.90
CA GLY A 18 -0.07 8.11 -20.02
C GLY A 18 0.48 7.26 -18.88
N ILE A 19 1.80 7.04 -18.91
CA ILE A 19 2.56 6.43 -17.83
C ILE A 19 2.42 7.36 -16.61
N VAL A 20 1.53 7.00 -15.70
CA VAL A 20 1.37 7.69 -14.41
C VAL A 20 2.44 7.19 -13.45
N ASP A 21 3.70 7.51 -13.75
CA ASP A 21 4.88 7.25 -12.91
C ASP A 21 4.96 8.31 -11.79
N TRP A 22 4.06 8.19 -10.81
CA TRP A 22 4.00 9.08 -9.65
C TRP A 22 4.84 8.52 -8.50
N GLY A 23 5.97 9.17 -8.21
CA GLY A 23 6.83 8.83 -7.08
C GLY A 23 6.32 9.41 -5.76
N THR A 24 6.60 8.69 -4.66
CA THR A 24 6.38 9.17 -3.29
C THR A 24 7.28 10.38 -2.99
N PRO A 25 6.76 11.48 -2.42
CA PRO A 25 7.61 12.57 -1.94
C PRO A 25 8.65 12.06 -0.94
N GLN A 26 9.91 12.51 -1.08
CA GLN A 26 11.01 11.95 -0.28
C GLN A 26 10.79 12.13 1.22
N GLU A 27 10.36 13.32 1.65
CA GLU A 27 10.12 13.59 3.07
C GLU A 27 9.03 12.70 3.68
N LEU A 28 8.00 12.33 2.89
CA LEU A 28 7.00 11.37 3.34
C LEU A 28 7.62 9.98 3.49
N PHE A 29 8.40 9.53 2.51
CA PHE A 29 9.08 8.25 2.58
C PHE A 29 10.00 8.18 3.80
N ASP A 30 10.83 9.21 4.04
CA ASP A 30 11.77 9.25 5.14
C ASP A 30 11.06 9.18 6.51
N GLY A 31 9.93 9.88 6.68
CA GLY A 31 9.16 9.80 7.94
C GLY A 31 8.47 8.45 8.14
N LEU A 32 8.04 7.80 7.05
CA LEU A 32 7.54 6.42 7.12
C LEU A 32 8.66 5.42 7.43
N ASP A 33 9.86 5.63 6.90
CA ASP A 33 11.03 4.81 7.16
C ASP A 33 11.48 4.96 8.63
N GLU A 34 11.41 6.17 9.18
CA GLU A 34 11.65 6.40 10.61
C GLU A 34 10.60 5.67 11.49
N LEU A 35 9.33 5.64 11.07
CA LEU A 35 8.24 5.04 11.87
C LEU A 35 8.14 3.52 11.72
N HIS A 36 8.45 2.98 10.55
CA HIS A 36 8.17 1.60 10.19
C HIS A 36 9.33 0.87 9.51
N GLY A 37 10.38 1.58 9.14
CA GLY A 37 11.57 1.03 8.51
C GLY A 37 12.53 0.34 9.50
N PRO A 38 13.80 0.15 9.09
CA PRO A 38 14.33 0.51 7.77
C PRO A 38 13.66 -0.33 6.67
N PHE A 39 13.25 0.31 5.57
CA PHE A 39 12.71 -0.36 4.39
C PHE A 39 13.84 -0.92 3.53
N GLU A 40 13.67 -2.15 3.10
CA GLU A 40 14.66 -2.90 2.33
C GLU A 40 14.26 -2.97 0.86
N LEU A 41 12.96 -3.05 0.57
CA LEU A 41 12.39 -3.24 -0.77
C LEU A 41 11.34 -2.19 -1.09
N ASP A 42 11.42 -1.60 -2.29
CA ASP A 42 10.33 -0.84 -2.91
C ASP A 42 9.65 -1.68 -4.00
N ALA A 43 8.53 -2.32 -3.65
CA ALA A 43 7.94 -3.37 -4.49
C ALA A 43 7.15 -2.86 -5.69
N ALA A 44 6.91 -1.55 -5.79
CA ALA A 44 6.13 -0.94 -6.86
C ALA A 44 6.78 0.39 -7.29
N ALA A 45 7.88 0.27 -8.03
CA ALA A 45 8.73 1.40 -8.38
C ALA A 45 9.11 1.41 -9.87
N SER A 46 9.95 2.37 -10.23
CA SER A 46 10.63 2.50 -11.51
C SER A 46 12.10 2.85 -11.24
N VAL A 47 12.94 2.73 -12.27
CA VAL A 47 14.37 3.05 -12.18
C VAL A 47 14.66 4.50 -11.78
N VAL A 48 13.67 5.39 -11.85
CA VAL A 48 13.82 6.82 -11.51
C VAL A 48 13.10 7.24 -10.23
N ASN A 49 12.11 6.46 -9.77
CA ASN A 49 11.26 6.84 -8.64
C ASN A 49 11.53 6.03 -7.35
N HIS A 50 12.33 4.97 -7.46
CA HIS A 50 12.55 4.00 -6.38
C HIS A 50 13.05 4.67 -5.09
N LYS A 51 12.62 4.13 -3.95
CA LYS A 51 13.01 4.62 -2.63
C LYS A 51 13.99 3.73 -1.89
N CYS A 52 14.05 2.45 -2.27
CA CYS A 52 14.98 1.48 -1.73
C CYS A 52 16.03 1.08 -2.77
N SER A 53 17.15 0.54 -2.32
CA SER A 53 18.18 0.01 -3.22
C SER A 53 17.71 -1.25 -3.96
N MET A 54 16.91 -2.09 -3.29
CA MET A 54 16.15 -3.18 -3.92
C MET A 54 14.78 -2.65 -4.32
N PHE A 55 14.40 -2.86 -5.57
CA PHE A 55 13.10 -2.42 -6.08
C PHE A 55 12.65 -3.29 -7.26
N TYR A 56 11.34 -3.34 -7.49
CA TYR A 56 10.77 -3.97 -8.67
C TYR A 56 10.16 -2.93 -9.60
N THR A 57 10.48 -3.05 -10.88
CA THR A 57 9.90 -2.27 -11.96
C THR A 57 8.62 -2.91 -12.48
N GLU A 58 7.88 -2.20 -13.33
CA GLU A 58 6.74 -2.77 -14.06
C GLU A 58 7.14 -4.04 -14.84
N ALA A 59 8.34 -4.08 -15.41
CA ALA A 59 8.84 -5.24 -16.15
C ALA A 59 9.14 -6.45 -15.27
N ASP A 60 9.47 -6.21 -14.00
CA ASP A 60 9.73 -7.28 -13.02
C ASP A 60 8.43 -7.89 -12.47
N ASP A 61 7.28 -7.24 -12.68
CA ASP A 61 5.98 -7.61 -12.12
C ASP A 61 6.07 -7.89 -10.61
N GLY A 62 6.13 -6.81 -9.80
CA GLY A 62 6.28 -6.90 -8.34
C GLY A 62 5.23 -7.77 -7.64
N LEU A 63 4.05 -8.00 -8.23
CA LEU A 63 3.03 -8.91 -7.69
C LEU A 63 3.45 -10.39 -7.78
N SER A 64 4.26 -10.75 -8.78
CA SER A 64 4.78 -12.11 -8.98
C SER A 64 6.01 -12.43 -8.12
N GLN A 65 6.65 -11.41 -7.54
CA GLN A 65 7.93 -11.54 -6.85
C GLN A 65 7.80 -11.99 -5.39
N ASP A 66 8.86 -12.56 -4.84
CA ASP A 66 8.96 -12.92 -3.42
C ASP A 66 9.34 -11.69 -2.57
N TRP A 67 8.58 -11.44 -1.51
CA TRP A 67 8.78 -10.34 -0.54
C TRP A 67 9.18 -10.86 0.86
N GLY A 68 9.18 -12.18 1.06
CA GLY A 68 9.30 -12.80 2.36
C GLY A 68 10.61 -12.50 3.07
N GLY A 69 10.53 -12.18 4.36
CA GLY A 69 11.66 -11.87 5.23
C GLY A 69 12.17 -10.43 5.12
N LEU A 70 11.49 -9.58 4.36
CA LEU A 70 11.88 -8.18 4.14
C LEU A 70 10.89 -7.20 4.77
N ASN A 71 11.39 -5.99 5.06
CA ASN A 71 10.56 -4.83 5.32
C ASN A 71 10.29 -4.06 4.01
N VAL A 72 9.05 -4.11 3.55
CA VAL A 72 8.66 -3.74 2.19
C VAL A 72 7.84 -2.45 2.20
N PHE A 73 8.24 -1.49 1.38
CA PHE A 73 7.45 -0.33 1.01
C PHE A 73 6.71 -0.58 -0.31
N VAL A 74 5.47 -0.12 -0.40
CA VAL A 74 4.63 -0.25 -1.61
C VAL A 74 3.88 1.05 -1.89
N ASN A 75 4.12 1.66 -3.05
CA ASN A 75 3.31 2.74 -3.61
C ASN A 75 2.70 2.25 -4.94
N PRO A 76 1.64 1.43 -4.92
CA PRO A 76 1.16 0.74 -6.11
C PRO A 76 0.55 1.70 -7.13
N PRO A 77 0.55 1.34 -8.43
CA PRO A 77 -0.07 2.15 -9.46
C PRO A 77 -1.58 2.34 -9.20
N TYR A 78 -2.07 3.57 -9.34
CA TYR A 78 -3.41 4.00 -8.91
C TYR A 78 -4.56 3.59 -9.87
N GLY A 79 -4.51 2.38 -10.43
CA GLY A 79 -5.52 1.80 -11.32
C GLY A 79 -6.67 1.09 -10.58
N LYS A 80 -7.90 1.19 -11.10
CA LYS A 80 -9.12 0.69 -10.41
C LYS A 80 -9.13 -0.83 -10.17
N LYS A 81 -8.47 -1.63 -11.01
CA LYS A 81 -8.47 -3.10 -10.93
C LYS A 81 -7.32 -3.66 -10.07
N ALA A 82 -6.12 -3.07 -10.16
CA ALA A 82 -4.91 -3.60 -9.51
C ALA A 82 -4.85 -3.38 -7.98
N LEU A 83 -5.49 -2.33 -7.42
CA LEU A 83 -5.31 -2.00 -5.99
C LEU A 83 -5.71 -3.14 -5.04
N GLY A 84 -6.71 -3.95 -5.40
CA GLY A 84 -7.13 -5.10 -4.59
C GLY A 84 -6.04 -6.18 -4.48
N GLU A 85 -5.39 -6.49 -5.61
CA GLU A 85 -4.33 -7.51 -5.72
C GLU A 85 -3.10 -7.11 -4.88
N TRP A 86 -2.72 -5.83 -4.92
CA TRP A 86 -1.62 -5.30 -4.10
C TRP A 86 -1.90 -5.40 -2.60
N ILE A 87 -3.12 -5.07 -2.16
CA ILE A 87 -3.49 -5.16 -0.74
C ILE A 87 -3.51 -6.61 -0.27
N GLU A 88 -4.09 -7.51 -1.07
CA GLU A 88 -4.13 -8.94 -0.77
C GLU A 88 -2.73 -9.55 -0.71
N LYS A 89 -1.85 -9.19 -1.66
CA LYS A 89 -0.45 -9.61 -1.63
C LYS A 89 0.27 -9.07 -0.40
N GLY A 90 0.14 -7.78 -0.09
CA GLY A 90 0.75 -7.17 1.09
C GLY A 90 0.35 -7.87 2.38
N TYR A 91 -0.95 -8.20 2.52
CA TYR A 91 -1.43 -9.01 3.63
C TYR A 91 -0.79 -10.41 3.64
N SER A 92 -0.88 -11.14 2.52
CA SER A 92 -0.38 -12.51 2.40
C SER A 92 1.11 -12.61 2.73
N GLU A 93 1.94 -11.76 2.15
CA GLU A 93 3.39 -11.73 2.39
C GLU A 93 3.71 -11.39 3.84
N SER A 94 2.97 -10.46 4.47
CA SER A 94 3.17 -10.10 5.88
C SER A 94 2.92 -11.25 6.87
N THR A 95 2.20 -12.30 6.45
CA THR A 95 2.03 -13.51 7.29
C THR A 95 3.27 -14.38 7.35
N ARG A 96 4.25 -14.14 6.47
CA ARG A 96 5.50 -14.88 6.44
C ARG A 96 6.46 -14.38 7.53
N PRO A 97 7.24 -15.26 8.17
CA PRO A 97 8.16 -14.87 9.24
C PRO A 97 9.10 -13.74 8.81
N GLY A 98 9.24 -12.71 9.66
CA GLY A 98 10.14 -11.57 9.43
C GLY A 98 9.69 -10.61 8.32
N THR A 99 8.46 -10.72 7.83
CA THR A 99 7.97 -9.86 6.74
C THR A 99 7.08 -8.75 7.27
N LYS A 100 7.34 -7.52 6.85
CA LYS A 100 6.51 -6.35 7.17
C LYS A 100 6.22 -5.60 5.89
N VAL A 101 4.99 -5.15 5.70
CA VAL A 101 4.58 -4.45 4.47
C VAL A 101 3.90 -3.14 4.83
N THR A 102 4.45 -2.02 4.33
CA THR A 102 3.93 -0.67 4.48
C THR A 102 3.46 -0.14 3.14
N MET A 103 2.16 0.09 3.00
CA MET A 103 1.53 0.45 1.72
C MET A 103 0.95 1.87 1.76
N LEU A 104 1.37 2.73 0.82
CA LEU A 104 0.74 4.01 0.54
C LEU A 104 -0.41 3.79 -0.45
N ILE A 105 -1.65 3.82 0.02
CA ILE A 105 -2.82 3.56 -0.82
C ILE A 105 -3.80 4.73 -0.84
N ARG A 106 -4.51 4.88 -1.96
CA ARG A 106 -5.65 5.79 -2.04
C ARG A 106 -6.73 5.34 -1.06
N ALA A 107 -7.22 6.25 -0.22
CA ALA A 107 -8.37 6.01 0.62
C ALA A 107 -9.61 5.77 -0.26
N SER A 108 -10.12 4.53 -0.28
CA SER A 108 -11.30 4.18 -1.08
C SER A 108 -12.29 3.38 -0.24
N ILE A 109 -13.12 4.13 0.49
CA ILE A 109 -14.22 3.58 1.31
C ILE A 109 -15.30 2.86 0.50
N GLU A 110 -15.30 2.99 -0.82
CA GLU A 110 -16.21 2.29 -1.73
C GLU A 110 -15.72 0.88 -2.11
N ARG A 111 -14.50 0.49 -1.73
CA ARG A 111 -13.88 -0.79 -2.14
C ARG A 111 -14.02 -1.86 -1.05
N PRO A 112 -14.69 -3.00 -1.33
CA PRO A 112 -14.79 -4.10 -0.35
C PRO A 112 -13.45 -4.68 0.12
N CYS A 113 -12.44 -4.75 -0.75
CA CYS A 113 -11.09 -5.25 -0.39
C CYS A 113 -10.40 -4.39 0.68
N PHE A 114 -10.62 -3.07 0.66
CA PHE A 114 -10.10 -2.14 1.66
C PHE A 114 -10.66 -2.47 3.05
N TRP A 115 -11.98 -2.62 3.17
CA TRP A 115 -12.62 -2.98 4.44
C TRP A 115 -12.22 -4.37 4.93
N ARG A 116 -12.15 -5.34 4.02
CA ARG A 116 -11.79 -6.72 4.33
C ARG A 116 -10.38 -6.81 4.92
N TRP A 117 -9.38 -6.31 4.20
CA TRP A 117 -7.99 -6.55 4.53
C TRP A 117 -7.44 -5.52 5.52
N CYS A 118 -7.84 -4.23 5.40
CA CYS A 118 -7.32 -3.21 6.31
C CYS A 118 -8.02 -3.27 7.67
N PHE A 119 -9.33 -3.51 7.71
CA PHE A 119 -10.13 -3.46 8.94
C PHE A 119 -10.69 -4.81 9.41
N GLY A 120 -10.46 -5.91 8.68
CA GLY A 120 -11.02 -7.22 9.03
C GLY A 120 -12.54 -7.28 8.92
N ILE A 121 -13.18 -6.31 8.25
CA ILE A 121 -14.64 -6.26 8.12
C ILE A 121 -15.02 -7.03 6.86
N PRO A 122 -15.61 -8.24 6.98
CA PRO A 122 -16.04 -8.98 5.81
C PRO A 122 -17.11 -8.18 5.08
N PRO A 123 -17.18 -8.24 3.73
CA PRO A 123 -18.21 -7.56 2.96
C PRO A 123 -19.58 -8.12 3.31
N ARG A 124 -20.26 -7.50 4.29
CA ARG A 124 -21.65 -7.81 4.66
C ARG A 124 -22.62 -6.68 4.34
N TYR A 125 -22.16 -5.58 3.75
CA TYR A 125 -22.98 -4.36 3.64
C TYR A 125 -22.83 -3.56 2.34
N THR A 126 -22.67 -4.23 1.20
CA THR A 126 -22.94 -3.59 -0.11
C THR A 126 -23.76 -4.52 -0.99
N SER A 127 -25.08 -4.49 -0.76
CA SER A 127 -26.19 -4.81 -1.67
C SER A 127 -26.19 -6.14 -2.47
N GLY A 128 -27.04 -7.09 -2.05
CA GLY A 128 -27.69 -8.08 -2.95
C GLY A 128 -27.54 -9.56 -2.58
N PRO A 129 -28.57 -10.41 -2.81
CA PRO A 129 -28.55 -11.84 -2.49
C PRO A 129 -27.92 -12.63 -3.65
N HIS A 130 -26.61 -12.82 -3.65
CA HIS A 130 -25.99 -13.84 -4.50
C HIS A 130 -25.19 -14.84 -3.66
N ARG A 131 -25.68 -16.08 -3.71
CA ARG A 131 -25.08 -17.31 -3.18
C ARG A 131 -23.83 -17.65 -3.97
N ALA A 132 -22.71 -17.87 -3.28
CA ALA A 132 -21.74 -18.87 -3.65
C ALA A 132 -21.28 -19.57 -2.36
N ILE A 133 -21.55 -20.87 -2.27
CA ILE A 133 -20.99 -21.75 -1.24
C ILE A 133 -19.54 -22.01 -1.65
N GLY A 134 -18.58 -21.76 -0.76
CA GLY A 134 -17.15 -21.91 -1.03
C GLY A 134 -16.33 -20.62 -1.03
N ASP A 135 -16.94 -19.48 -0.65
CA ASP A 135 -16.22 -18.21 -0.52
C ASP A 135 -15.30 -18.19 0.73
N PRO A 136 -13.96 -18.10 0.57
CA PRO A 136 -13.03 -17.94 1.68
C PRO A 136 -13.27 -16.66 2.49
N ALA A 137 -14.18 -15.77 2.05
CA ALA A 137 -14.68 -14.66 2.85
C ALA A 137 -15.54 -15.03 4.06
N ARG A 138 -15.89 -16.30 4.24
CA ARG A 138 -16.69 -16.78 5.39
C ARG A 138 -15.97 -17.80 6.28
N ASP A 139 -14.72 -18.13 5.99
CA ASP A 139 -13.95 -19.00 6.86
C ASP A 139 -13.43 -18.24 8.08
N LEU A 140 -14.15 -18.38 9.20
CA LEU A 140 -13.81 -17.79 10.50
C LEU A 140 -12.61 -18.48 11.19
N SER A 141 -12.06 -19.55 10.60
CA SER A 141 -10.87 -20.24 11.11
C SER A 141 -9.56 -19.61 10.66
N VAL A 142 -9.59 -18.76 9.63
CA VAL A 142 -8.46 -17.89 9.26
C VAL A 142 -8.51 -16.69 10.19
N PRO A 143 -7.45 -16.38 10.97
CA PRO A 143 -7.41 -15.14 11.72
C PRO A 143 -7.64 -14.00 10.72
N THR A 144 -8.69 -13.20 10.94
CA THR A 144 -8.85 -11.92 10.24
C THR A 144 -7.72 -11.02 10.71
N GLY A 145 -6.51 -11.25 10.20
CA GLY A 145 -5.36 -10.40 10.42
C GLY A 145 -5.70 -9.07 9.76
N THR A 146 -6.00 -8.08 10.58
CA THR A 146 -6.21 -6.72 10.11
C THR A 146 -4.85 -6.06 9.92
N ALA A 147 -4.83 -4.89 9.27
CA ALA A 147 -3.64 -4.05 9.34
C ALA A 147 -3.26 -3.81 10.80
N LYS A 148 -1.96 -3.83 11.12
CA LYS A 148 -1.47 -3.46 12.46
C LYS A 148 -1.70 -1.97 12.72
N TYR A 149 -1.40 -1.16 11.70
CA TYR A 149 -1.59 0.29 11.73
C TYR A 149 -2.32 0.77 10.49
N ILE A 150 -3.14 1.80 10.68
CA ILE A 150 -3.71 2.62 9.62
C ILE A 150 -3.39 4.08 9.94
N HIS A 151 -2.69 4.73 9.02
CA HIS A 151 -2.30 6.12 9.14
C HIS A 151 -2.99 6.98 8.08
N PRO A 152 -4.15 7.57 8.39
CA PRO A 152 -4.70 8.64 7.56
C PRO A 152 -3.69 9.79 7.50
N ILE A 153 -3.39 10.26 6.28
CA ILE A 153 -2.54 11.43 6.07
C ILE A 153 -3.41 12.68 6.19
N ASP A 154 -3.00 13.63 7.02
CA ASP A 154 -3.68 14.91 7.14
C ASP A 154 -3.50 15.74 5.86
N GLY A 155 -4.64 16.12 5.27
CA GLY A 155 -4.69 16.87 4.01
C GLY A 155 -4.59 16.00 2.75
N ARG A 156 -4.12 16.63 1.69
CA ARG A 156 -4.05 16.06 0.34
C ARG A 156 -2.59 15.89 -0.05
N LEU A 157 -2.20 14.69 -0.47
CA LEU A 157 -0.83 14.40 -0.89
C LEU A 157 -0.63 14.80 -2.36
N LYS A 158 0.45 15.53 -2.64
CA LYS A 158 0.91 15.82 -4.01
C LYS A 158 2.05 14.88 -4.35
N PHE A 159 1.86 14.03 -5.36
CA PHE A 159 2.90 13.11 -5.82
C PHE A 159 3.89 13.80 -6.75
N VAL A 160 5.12 13.27 -6.82
CA VAL A 160 6.19 13.77 -7.70
C VAL A 160 6.08 13.04 -9.04
N GLY A 161 6.06 13.77 -10.15
CA GLY A 161 5.96 13.15 -11.48
C GLY A 161 6.22 14.14 -12.61
N PRO A 162 6.26 13.67 -13.87
CA PRO A 162 6.71 14.45 -15.02
C PRO A 162 5.73 15.55 -15.48
N SER A 163 4.49 15.59 -14.98
CA SER A 163 3.53 16.66 -15.28
C SER A 163 3.44 17.69 -14.14
N THR A 164 3.18 18.95 -14.51
CA THR A 164 3.06 20.09 -13.57
C THR A 164 1.90 19.96 -12.59
N ASP A 165 0.95 19.05 -12.87
CA ASP A 165 -0.30 18.84 -12.14
C ASP A 165 -0.30 17.49 -11.39
N GLY A 166 0.58 17.37 -10.40
CA GLY A 166 0.63 16.27 -9.43
C GLY A 166 -0.75 15.68 -9.10
N ALA A 167 -0.92 14.36 -9.22
CA ALA A 167 -2.13 13.69 -8.75
C ALA A 167 -2.34 14.01 -7.27
N THR A 168 -3.56 14.43 -6.91
CA THR A 168 -3.88 14.85 -5.56
C THR A 168 -5.10 14.07 -5.06
N PHE A 169 -4.93 13.23 -4.06
CA PHE A 169 -6.02 12.49 -3.42
C PHE A 169 -5.75 12.28 -1.93
N VAL A 170 -6.81 11.89 -1.22
CA VAL A 170 -6.69 11.42 0.17
C VAL A 170 -6.05 10.05 0.12
N ALA A 171 -4.85 9.95 0.68
CA ALA A 171 -4.11 8.72 0.82
C ALA A 171 -4.04 8.34 2.31
N LEU A 172 -3.81 7.07 2.56
CA LEU A 172 -3.53 6.54 3.88
C LEU A 172 -2.40 5.53 3.75
N VAL A 173 -1.68 5.33 4.84
CA VAL A 173 -0.67 4.27 4.94
C VAL A 173 -1.26 3.11 5.71
N VAL A 174 -1.13 1.90 5.17
CA VAL A 174 -1.52 0.65 5.82
C VAL A 174 -0.27 -0.14 6.13
N VAL A 175 -0.16 -0.64 7.37
CA VAL A 175 0.97 -1.47 7.78
C VAL A 175 0.47 -2.85 8.13
N PHE A 176 0.95 -3.85 7.42
CA PHE A 176 0.74 -5.26 7.71
C PHE A 176 1.99 -5.86 8.36
N GLU A 177 1.81 -6.53 9.49
CA GLU A 177 2.88 -7.17 10.26
C GLU A 177 2.24 -8.29 11.11
N TYR A 178 2.80 -9.50 11.07
CA TYR A 178 2.27 -10.66 11.80
C TYR A 178 3.00 -10.88 13.15
N PRO A 179 2.29 -11.29 14.24
CA PRO A 179 0.84 -11.47 14.31
C PRO A 179 0.10 -10.15 14.18
N GLY A 180 -0.92 -10.15 13.32
CA GLY A 180 -1.82 -9.00 13.17
C GLY A 180 -2.62 -8.77 14.45
N VAL A 181 -3.34 -7.66 14.48
CA VAL A 181 -4.24 -7.30 15.59
C VAL A 181 -5.70 -7.53 15.20
N TRP A 182 -6.59 -7.66 16.19
CA TRP A 182 -8.04 -7.72 15.96
C TRP A 182 -8.62 -6.39 15.47
N THR A 183 -8.06 -5.28 15.95
CA THR A 183 -8.47 -3.92 15.60
C THR A 183 -7.23 -3.11 15.26
N PRO A 184 -7.10 -2.57 14.04
CA PRO A 184 -5.96 -1.73 13.67
C PRO A 184 -5.83 -0.53 14.57
N VAL A 185 -4.60 -0.17 14.93
CA VAL A 185 -4.34 1.11 15.58
C VAL A 185 -4.43 2.22 14.52
N VAL A 186 -5.39 3.13 14.70
CA VAL A 186 -5.55 4.29 13.81
C VAL A 186 -4.89 5.52 14.43
N GLN A 187 -3.88 6.06 13.76
CA GLN A 187 -3.13 7.26 14.18
C GLN A 187 -2.87 8.17 12.99
N TYR A 188 -3.15 9.46 13.09
CA TYR A 188 -2.94 10.40 11.99
C TYR A 188 -1.47 10.77 11.85
N ILE A 189 -1.01 10.88 10.60
CA ILE A 189 0.31 11.40 10.25
C ILE A 189 0.18 12.69 9.43
N ASP A 190 1.18 13.56 9.53
CA ASP A 190 1.31 14.70 8.62
C ASP A 190 1.80 14.26 7.23
N ARG A 191 1.90 15.22 6.31
CA ARG A 191 2.41 14.99 4.94
C ARG A 191 3.88 14.55 4.87
N HIS A 192 4.60 14.60 5.98
CA HIS A 192 6.01 14.20 6.12
C HIS A 192 6.12 12.85 6.84
N GLY A 193 5.01 12.13 7.06
CA GLY A 193 5.03 10.81 7.70
C GLY A 193 5.11 10.85 9.23
N ARG A 194 4.99 12.02 9.87
CA ARG A 194 5.16 12.16 11.33
C ARG A 194 3.82 12.07 12.05
N LEU A 195 3.78 11.36 13.18
CA LEU A 195 2.57 11.24 14.01
C LEU A 195 2.13 12.61 14.53
N LEU A 196 0.88 13.00 14.25
CA LEU A 196 0.31 14.26 14.74
C LEU A 196 -0.01 14.23 16.24
N CYS A 197 -0.45 13.06 16.74
CA CYS A 197 -0.77 12.83 18.14
C CYS A 197 -0.28 11.44 18.56
N PRO A 198 0.99 11.29 18.99
CA PRO A 198 1.58 9.98 19.30
C PRO A 198 0.80 9.19 20.36
N ASN A 199 0.18 9.90 21.31
CA ASN A 199 -0.54 9.33 22.44
C ASN A 199 -2.05 9.11 22.19
N PHE A 200 -2.55 9.41 20.99
CA PHE A 200 -3.97 9.27 20.68
C PHE A 200 -4.20 8.04 19.80
N SER A 201 -4.49 6.89 20.41
CA SER A 201 -5.00 5.71 19.71
C SER A 201 -6.52 5.63 19.89
N LYS A 202 -7.30 5.66 18.81
CA LYS A 202 -8.73 5.31 18.88
C LYS A 202 -8.91 3.78 18.96
N ASN A 203 -8.44 3.15 20.04
CA ASN A 203 -8.78 1.77 20.38
C ASN A 203 -9.88 1.76 21.43
N SER A 204 -11.11 2.07 21.03
CA SER A 204 -12.26 1.91 21.91
C SER A 204 -13.54 1.69 21.10
N TYR A 205 -13.67 0.53 20.47
CA TYR A 205 -14.95 -0.16 20.55
C TYR A 205 -14.93 -0.92 21.88
N ALA A 206 -15.33 -0.25 22.95
CA ALA A 206 -15.70 -0.95 24.17
C ALA A 206 -16.75 -1.99 23.78
N SER A 207 -16.49 -3.26 24.07
CA SER A 207 -17.51 -4.30 24.02
C SER A 207 -18.73 -3.80 24.80
N PRO A 208 -19.96 -3.87 24.26
CA PRO A 208 -21.15 -3.63 25.06
C PRO A 208 -21.09 -4.58 26.27
N GLY A 209 -21.22 -4.02 27.46
CA GLY A 209 -20.97 -4.69 28.73
C GLY A 209 -21.62 -6.06 28.89
N GLN A 210 -20.91 -6.92 29.63
CA GLN A 210 -21.44 -8.12 30.28
C GLN A 210 -22.50 -7.77 31.32
#